data_AF-A0A6G6K716-F1
#
_entry.id   AF-A0A6G6K716-F1
#
_cell.length_a   1.000
_cell.length_b   1.000
_cell.length_c   1.000
_cell.angle_alpha   90.00
_cell.angle_beta   90.00
_cell.angle_gamma   90.00
#
_symmetry.space_group_name_H-M   'P 1'
#
loop_
_entity.id
_entity.type
_entity.pdbx_description
1 polymer ?
#
loop_
_entity_poly.entity_id
_entity_poly.type
_entity_poly.pdbx_seq_one_letter_code
_entity_poly.pdbx_strand_id
1 'polypeptide(L)'
;MSALANDYTRCELINLGYDSDGRGPYVIRQEGYPPNTMTFEVDRYYLRRDGTWLINLAMFALPEKEKDDFVYESVEAVIVLLEGLTGEPSVEYHLPEGKSIPELRAAAESHFTGLWGRIHQRHESGAAGME
;
A
#
# COMPACT_ATOMS: atom_id res chain seq x y z
N MET A 1 -12.23 4.57 -11.78
CA MET A 1 -11.32 3.58 -11.19
C MET A 1 -10.98 2.53 -12.23
N SER A 2 -9.75 2.04 -12.24
CA SER A 2 -9.18 1.20 -13.29
C SER A 2 -8.33 0.08 -12.71
N ALA A 3 -8.04 -0.95 -13.52
CA ALA A 3 -7.17 -2.05 -13.13
C ALA A 3 -5.82 -1.55 -12.63
N LEU A 4 -5.23 -2.23 -11.64
CA LEU A 4 -3.86 -1.94 -11.20
C LEU A 4 -2.90 -1.91 -12.40
N ALA A 5 -1.89 -1.06 -12.34
CA ALA A 5 -0.89 -0.94 -13.38
C ALA A 5 0.46 -0.54 -12.80
N ASN A 6 1.52 -1.09 -13.39
CA ASN A 6 2.90 -0.67 -13.16
C ASN A 6 3.18 0.66 -13.87
N ASP A 7 2.46 1.71 -13.47
CA ASP A 7 2.53 3.05 -14.04
C ASP A 7 2.61 4.07 -12.90
N TYR A 8 3.75 4.75 -12.80
CA TYR A 8 4.01 5.72 -11.73
C TYR A 8 3.01 6.88 -11.73
N THR A 9 2.43 7.23 -12.88
CA THR A 9 1.43 8.32 -12.98
C THR A 9 0.10 7.93 -12.36
N ARG A 10 -0.11 6.63 -12.13
CA ARG A 10 -1.31 6.05 -11.51
C ARG A 10 -1.08 5.62 -10.07
N CYS A 11 0.07 5.95 -9.51
CA CYS A 11 0.46 5.64 -8.15
C CYS A 11 0.42 6.90 -7.27
N GLU A 12 0.09 6.70 -6.00
CA GLU A 12 0.25 7.69 -4.97
C GLU A 12 1.52 7.41 -4.18
N LEU A 13 2.33 8.45 -4.00
CA LEU A 13 3.51 8.39 -3.15
C LEU A 13 3.20 9.01 -1.79
N ILE A 14 3.07 8.16 -0.77
CA ILE A 14 2.75 8.59 0.59
C ILE A 14 4.07 8.85 1.32
N ASN A 15 4.37 10.12 1.58
CA ASN A 15 5.46 10.49 2.47
C ASN A 15 5.09 10.12 3.91
N LEU A 16 6.03 9.55 4.66
CA LEU A 16 5.82 9.16 6.05
C LEU A 16 6.44 10.13 7.07
N GLY A 17 7.38 10.97 6.62
CA GLY A 17 7.92 12.12 7.36
C GLY A 17 8.76 11.77 8.60
N TYR A 18 9.63 10.76 8.51
CA TYR A 18 10.56 10.36 9.56
C TYR A 18 11.90 11.10 9.51
N ASP A 19 12.35 11.62 8.35
CA ASP A 19 13.62 12.35 8.32
C ASP A 19 13.50 13.76 8.91
N SER A 20 14.65 14.36 9.22
CA SER A 20 14.77 15.69 9.85
C SER A 20 14.06 16.81 9.10
N ASP A 21 13.91 16.68 7.78
CA ASP A 21 13.25 17.66 6.92
C ASP A 21 11.77 17.30 6.63
N GLY A 22 11.22 16.31 7.34
CA GLY A 22 9.86 15.81 7.15
C GLY A 22 9.65 15.06 5.82
N ARG A 23 10.74 14.66 5.15
CA ARG A 23 10.75 13.83 3.95
C ARG A 23 11.07 12.39 4.33
N GLY A 24 10.58 11.45 3.54
CA GLY A 24 10.94 10.03 3.66
C GLY A 24 10.60 9.38 5.02
N PRO A 25 10.71 8.06 5.11
CA PRO A 25 10.59 7.17 3.97
C PRO A 25 9.18 7.27 3.35
N TYR A 26 8.94 6.52 2.29
CA TYR A 26 7.74 6.59 1.48
C TYR A 26 7.06 5.22 1.37
N VAL A 27 5.77 5.24 1.05
CA VAL A 27 5.00 4.06 0.65
C VAL A 27 4.33 4.35 -0.69
N ILE A 28 4.29 3.36 -1.57
CA ILE A 28 3.61 3.45 -2.86
C ILE A 28 2.24 2.79 -2.73
N ARG A 29 1.19 3.51 -3.11
CA ARG A 29 -0.20 3.03 -3.07
C ARG A 29 -0.87 3.20 -4.43
N GLN A 30 -1.79 2.30 -4.75
CA GLN A 30 -2.73 2.49 -5.83
C GLN A 30 -4.12 2.03 -5.39
N GLU A 31 -5.15 2.77 -5.76
CA GLU A 31 -6.54 2.34 -5.60
C GLU A 31 -7.06 1.81 -6.95
N GLY A 32 -7.62 0.60 -6.94
CA GLY A 32 -8.00 -0.10 -8.16
C GLY A 32 -8.44 -1.53 -7.88
N TYR A 33 -8.50 -2.35 -8.93
CA TYR A 33 -8.83 -3.76 -8.85
C TYR A 33 -7.73 -4.60 -9.55
N PRO A 34 -7.52 -5.88 -9.17
CA PRO A 34 -6.51 -6.73 -9.81
C PRO A 34 -6.72 -6.82 -11.32
N PRO A 35 -5.65 -6.92 -12.13
CA PRO A 35 -5.83 -7.17 -13.56
C PRO A 35 -6.56 -8.51 -13.77
N ASN A 36 -7.30 -8.63 -14.87
CA ASN A 36 -7.98 -9.87 -15.28
C ASN A 36 -9.00 -10.45 -14.27
N THR A 37 -9.50 -9.65 -13.32
CA THR A 37 -10.62 -10.06 -12.44
C THR A 37 -11.99 -9.85 -13.09
N MET A 38 -12.99 -10.65 -12.69
CA MET A 38 -14.40 -10.48 -13.09
C MET A 38 -15.22 -9.71 -12.06
N THR A 39 -14.72 -9.52 -10.84
CA THR A 39 -15.48 -8.89 -9.74
C THR A 39 -15.35 -7.37 -9.73
N PHE A 40 -14.26 -6.83 -10.29
CA PHE A 40 -13.94 -5.40 -10.36
C PHE A 40 -14.04 -4.66 -9.02
N GLU A 41 -13.90 -5.38 -7.91
CA GLU A 41 -13.95 -4.81 -6.56
C GLU A 41 -12.73 -3.91 -6.34
N VAL A 42 -13.00 -2.63 -6.09
CA VAL A 42 -11.98 -1.62 -5.88
C VAL A 42 -11.51 -1.69 -4.44
N ASP A 43 -10.19 -1.76 -4.26
CA ASP A 43 -9.52 -1.67 -2.96
C ASP A 43 -8.21 -0.88 -3.12
N ARG A 44 -7.51 -0.68 -2.00
CA ARG A 44 -6.19 -0.10 -1.94
C ARG A 44 -5.15 -1.20 -1.95
N TYR A 45 -4.08 -0.97 -2.70
CA TYR A 45 -2.96 -1.88 -2.81
C TYR A 45 -1.67 -1.13 -2.54
N TYR A 46 -0.73 -1.80 -1.89
CA TYR A 46 0.61 -1.28 -1.64
C TYR A 46 1.64 -2.08 -2.41
N LEU A 47 2.62 -1.38 -2.97
CA LEU A 47 3.68 -2.02 -3.74
C LEU A 47 4.81 -2.43 -2.80
N ARG A 48 5.10 -3.73 -2.76
CA ARG A 48 6.26 -4.31 -2.07
C ARG A 48 7.50 -4.13 -2.94
N ARG A 49 8.69 -4.06 -2.31
CA ARG A 49 9.99 -3.89 -2.99
C ARG A 49 10.31 -4.94 -4.05
N ASP A 50 9.66 -6.11 -4.00
CA ASP A 50 9.79 -7.16 -5.01
C ASP A 50 8.92 -6.94 -6.26
N GLY A 51 8.13 -5.86 -6.31
CA GLY A 51 7.24 -5.54 -7.43
C GLY A 51 5.82 -6.10 -7.29
N THR A 52 5.48 -6.73 -6.17
CA THR A 52 4.14 -7.29 -5.95
C THR A 52 3.21 -6.28 -5.28
N TRP A 53 2.01 -6.14 -5.81
CA TRP A 53 0.93 -5.36 -5.21
C TRP A 53 0.16 -6.20 -4.20
N LEU A 54 0.17 -5.79 -2.93
CA LEU A 54 -0.55 -6.45 -1.84
C LEU A 54 -1.79 -5.65 -1.46
N ILE A 55 -2.94 -6.33 -1.33
CA ILE A 55 -4.18 -5.70 -0.87
C ILE A 55 -4.03 -5.13 0.55
N ASN A 56 -4.57 -3.93 0.80
CA ASN A 56 -4.46 -3.20 2.07
C ASN A 56 -4.89 -4.05 3.28
N LEU A 57 -5.91 -4.90 3.12
CA LEU A 57 -6.36 -5.75 4.21
C LEU A 57 -5.30 -6.79 4.64
N ALA A 58 -4.52 -7.33 3.72
CA ALA A 58 -3.49 -8.31 4.01
C ALA A 58 -2.29 -7.70 4.75
N MET A 59 -2.01 -6.40 4.55
CA MET A 59 -0.97 -5.67 5.27
C MET A 59 -1.11 -5.75 6.80
N PHE A 60 -2.35 -5.80 7.32
CA PHE A 60 -2.60 -5.86 8.76
C PHE A 60 -2.22 -7.20 9.39
N ALA A 61 -2.10 -8.26 8.60
CA ALA A 61 -1.68 -9.57 9.08
C ALA A 61 -0.18 -9.84 8.92
N LEU A 62 0.56 -8.97 8.23
CA LEU A 62 2.00 -9.12 8.11
C LEU A 62 2.69 -8.85 9.46
N PRO A 63 3.73 -9.62 9.81
CA PRO A 63 4.67 -9.24 10.86
C PRO A 63 5.30 -7.86 10.57
N GLU A 64 5.62 -7.09 11.61
CA GLU A 64 6.16 -5.72 11.43
C GLU A 64 7.41 -5.69 10.55
N LYS A 65 8.28 -6.70 10.68
CA LYS A 65 9.49 -6.85 9.86
C LYS A 65 9.19 -7.00 8.36
N GLU A 66 8.09 -7.64 7.99
CA GLU A 66 7.70 -7.81 6.58
C GLU A 66 7.06 -6.52 6.02
N LYS A 67 6.53 -5.66 6.88
CA LYS A 67 5.99 -4.36 6.46
C LYS A 67 7.10 -3.39 6.03
N ASP A 68 8.33 -3.57 6.50
CA ASP A 68 9.49 -2.79 6.05
C ASP A 68 9.76 -2.98 4.54
N ASP A 69 9.32 -4.10 3.95
CA ASP A 69 9.43 -4.35 2.51
C ASP A 69 8.50 -3.46 1.66
N PHE A 70 7.63 -2.66 2.29
CA PHE A 70 6.77 -1.67 1.63
C PHE A 70 7.26 -0.23 1.81
N VAL A 71 8.33 -0.06 2.58
CA VAL A 71 8.90 1.24 2.94
C VAL A 71 10.07 1.55 2.02
N TYR A 72 10.06 2.71 1.38
CA TYR A 72 11.10 3.15 0.45
C TYR A 72 11.87 4.33 1.04
N GLU A 73 13.18 4.23 1.13
CA GLU A 73 14.01 5.25 1.80
C GLU A 73 14.03 6.58 1.02
N SER A 74 13.85 6.55 -0.30
CA SER A 74 13.91 7.73 -1.15
C SER A 74 12.92 7.68 -2.30
N VAL A 75 12.61 8.85 -2.89
CA VAL A 75 11.84 8.95 -4.13
C VAL A 75 12.59 8.30 -5.30
N GLU A 76 13.93 8.34 -5.30
CA GLU A 76 14.75 7.67 -6.31
C GLU A 76 14.52 6.15 -6.29
N ALA A 77 14.51 5.53 -5.11
CA ALA A 77 14.24 4.10 -4.98
C ALA A 77 12.85 3.72 -5.51
N VAL A 78 11.86 4.60 -5.32
CA VAL A 78 10.50 4.44 -5.85
C VAL A 78 10.50 4.48 -7.38
N ILE A 79 11.16 5.48 -7.98
CA ILE A 79 11.22 5.64 -9.43
C ILE A 79 11.94 4.45 -10.06
N VAL A 80 13.10 4.07 -9.53
CA VAL A 80 13.89 2.93 -10.03
C VAL A 80 13.07 1.63 -9.99
N LEU A 81 12.32 1.39 -8.91
CA LEU A 81 11.43 0.24 -8.85
C LEU A 81 10.37 0.31 -9.95
N LEU A 82 9.59 1.40 -10.01
CA LEU A 82 8.46 1.53 -10.94
C LEU A 82 8.89 1.48 -12.41
N GLU A 83 10.03 2.06 -12.78
CA GLU A 83 10.60 1.96 -14.14
C GLU A 83 11.05 0.53 -14.49
N GLY A 84 11.48 -0.25 -13.49
CA GLY A 84 11.85 -1.65 -13.65
C GLY A 84 10.66 -2.60 -13.78
N LEU A 85 9.47 -2.19 -13.34
CA LEU A 85 8.25 -2.99 -13.45
C LEU A 85 7.68 -2.90 -14.86
N THR A 86 7.75 -4.01 -15.60
CA THR A 86 7.23 -4.10 -16.97
C THR A 86 6.08 -5.11 -17.04
N GLY A 87 5.19 -4.91 -18.02
CA GLY A 87 4.05 -5.82 -18.23
C GLY A 87 2.93 -5.67 -17.20
N GLU A 88 2.15 -6.74 -17.06
CA GLU A 88 0.99 -6.78 -16.16
C GLU A 88 1.43 -6.85 -14.69
N PRO A 89 0.80 -6.10 -13.76
CA PRO A 89 1.20 -6.11 -12.36
C PRO A 89 0.99 -7.48 -11.71
N SER A 90 1.99 -7.91 -10.92
CA SER A 90 1.85 -9.04 -10.00
C SER A 90 1.01 -8.61 -8.80
N VAL A 91 -0.08 -9.32 -8.51
CA VAL A 91 -1.00 -8.97 -7.43
C VAL A 91 -1.20 -10.15 -6.49
N GLU A 92 -0.88 -9.93 -5.22
CA GLU A 92 -1.20 -10.83 -4.12
C GLU A 92 -2.53 -10.37 -3.51
N TYR A 93 -3.62 -10.92 -4.04
CA TYR A 93 -4.99 -10.62 -3.59
C TYR A 93 -5.55 -11.70 -2.64
N HIS A 94 -4.81 -12.79 -2.43
CA HIS A 94 -5.17 -13.80 -1.45
C HIS A 94 -4.81 -13.30 -0.06
N LEU A 95 -5.70 -13.56 0.89
CA LEU A 95 -5.38 -13.36 2.29
C LEU A 95 -4.23 -14.29 2.69
N PRO A 96 -3.40 -13.92 3.68
CA PRO A 96 -2.40 -14.82 4.22
C PRO A 96 -3.04 -16.16 4.61
N GLU A 97 -2.35 -17.26 4.36
CA GLU A 97 -2.89 -18.60 4.58
C GLU A 97 -3.45 -18.75 6.01
N GLY A 98 -4.69 -19.23 6.11
CA GLY A 98 -5.39 -19.45 7.39
C GLY A 98 -5.97 -18.19 8.05
N LYS A 99 -6.00 -17.03 7.37
CA LYS A 99 -6.65 -15.81 7.88
C LYS A 99 -7.98 -15.54 7.19
N SER A 100 -9.02 -15.29 7.99
CA SER A 100 -10.34 -14.88 7.52
C SER A 100 -10.49 -13.35 7.44
N ILE A 101 -11.37 -12.86 6.56
CA ILE A 101 -11.69 -11.42 6.45
C ILE A 101 -12.06 -10.81 7.82
N PRO A 102 -12.90 -11.44 8.67
CA PRO A 102 -13.21 -10.90 9.99
C PRO A 102 -11.99 -10.78 10.91
N GLU A 103 -11.07 -11.75 10.89
CA GLU A 103 -9.83 -11.68 11.68
C GLU A 103 -8.92 -10.54 11.22
N LEU A 104 -8.85 -10.31 9.90
CA LEU A 104 -8.07 -9.21 9.34
C LEU A 104 -8.69 -7.84 9.64
N ARG A 105 -10.02 -7.74 9.63
CA ARG A 105 -10.73 -6.53 10.07
C ARG A 105 -10.51 -6.26 11.56
N ALA A 106 -10.60 -7.29 12.40
CA ALA A 106 -10.29 -7.16 13.82
C ALA A 106 -8.82 -6.79 14.06
N ALA A 107 -7.88 -7.30 13.25
CA ALA A 107 -6.47 -6.90 13.29
C ALA A 107 -6.30 -5.42 12.88
N ALA A 108 -7.01 -4.97 11.84
CA ALA A 108 -7.01 -3.57 11.44
C ALA A 108 -7.58 -2.64 12.54
N GLU A 109 -8.67 -3.06 13.20
CA GLU A 109 -9.29 -2.31 14.31
C GLU A 109 -8.41 -2.29 15.57
N SER A 110 -7.61 -3.33 15.81
CA SER A 110 -6.75 -3.45 17.00
C SER A 110 -5.34 -2.88 16.82
N HIS A 111 -4.87 -2.65 15.59
CA HIS A 111 -3.50 -2.24 15.32
C HIS A 111 -3.38 -1.04 14.34
N PHE A 112 -3.60 0.16 14.87
CA PHE A 112 -3.09 1.41 14.30
C PHE A 112 -1.94 1.97 15.13
N THR A 113 -0.85 1.21 15.26
CA THR A 113 0.38 1.68 15.92
C THR A 113 1.54 1.76 14.92
N GLY A 114 2.56 2.56 15.24
CA GLY A 114 3.77 2.66 14.43
C GLY A 114 3.58 3.37 13.09
N LEU A 115 3.99 2.71 12.00
CA LEU A 115 3.97 3.24 10.65
C LEU A 115 2.55 3.43 10.09
N TRP A 116 1.69 2.43 10.29
CA TRP A 116 0.39 2.35 9.64
C TRP A 116 -0.70 3.18 10.32
N GLY A 117 -0.56 3.41 11.64
CA GLY A 117 -1.34 4.43 12.34
C GLY A 117 -1.15 5.83 11.73
N ARG A 118 0.09 6.17 11.33
CA ARG A 118 0.39 7.47 10.69
C ARG A 118 -0.14 7.58 9.27
N ILE A 119 -0.04 6.51 8.48
CA ILE A 119 -0.63 6.48 7.12
C ILE A 119 -2.14 6.67 7.21
N HIS A 120 -2.80 6.01 8.17
CA HIS A 120 -4.23 6.16 8.41
C HIS A 120 -4.62 7.58 8.84
N GLN A 121 -3.93 8.16 9.83
CA GLN A 121 -4.23 9.50 10.34
C GLN A 121 -4.07 10.61 9.29
N ARG A 122 -3.06 10.51 8.41
CA ARG A 122 -2.90 11.47 7.29
C ARG A 122 -4.04 11.39 6.28
N HIS A 123 -4.61 10.21 6.08
CA HIS A 123 -5.73 10.01 5.17
C HIS A 123 -7.03 10.62 5.70
N GLU A 124 -7.31 10.48 7.00
CA GLU A 124 -8.48 11.11 7.62
C GLU A 124 -8.34 12.64 7.71
N SER A 125 -7.13 13.14 7.96
CA SER A 125 -6.85 14.59 8.03
C SER A 125 -6.95 15.28 6.66
N GLY A 126 -6.73 14.55 5.56
CA GLY A 126 -6.93 15.06 4.20
C GLY A 126 -8.40 15.14 3.77
N ALA A 127 -9.27 14.33 4.39
CA ALA A 127 -10.72 14.37 4.16
C ALA A 127 -11.43 15.47 5.00
N ALA A 128 -10.87 15.84 6.15
CA ALA A 128 -11.42 16.87 7.04
C ALA A 128 -11.09 18.32 6.64
N GLY A 129 -10.36 18.53 5.53
CA GLY A 129 -9.97 19.85 5.02
C GLY A 129 -10.89 20.42 3.92
N MET A 130 -12.05 19.80 3.68
CA MET A 130 -13.05 20.23 2.68
C MET A 130 -14.44 20.44 3.31
N GLU A 131 -14.49 21.15 4.44
CA GLU A 131 -15.73 21.80 4.91
C GLU A 131 -15.52 23.31 5.06
#